data_AF-A0A834XZA3-F1
#
_entry.id   AF-A0A834XZA3-F1
#
_cell.length_a   1.000
_cell.length_b   1.000
_cell.length_c   1.000
_cell.angle_alpha   90.00
_cell.angle_beta   90.00
_cell.angle_gamma   90.00
#
_symmetry.space_group_name_H-M   'P 1'
#
loop_
_entity.id
_entity.type
_entity.pdbx_description
1 polymer ?
#
loop_
_entity_poly.entity_id
_entity_poly.type
_entity_poly.pdbx_seq_one_letter_code
_entity_poly.pdbx_strand_id
1 'polypeptide(L)'
;MNKILSSSIKNVSKKIHNAELKPSELYNASLNLINNIKPLNAYINVTDKIGNDQSNESNKRQNDGKLLGELDGILIAIKDNFCVENVPTTCASLMLENFIPGYNATVYKKLRDNGAVLMGKTNLDEFAMGSGTVDSHFGPTKNIWGSKLLDNYTIEKSDLSTSNIDCSDNWHIAGGSSGGSAIAVVTGTCFAALGSDTGGSTRNPASYCGLVGYKPTYGLVSRHGLIPLVNSMDVPGILTRNINDCIEILNAIAGPDDYDSTTINKKFNPIELTDSIDVSGLRVGIPKEYNLLELNDEVKNTWNNVANILTEAGAIVSEISMPHTDLSAVCYSVLNQCEVASNMSRYDGIEYGLRANENTSTEKLYAKSRSMGFNDVVRSRILTGNYYLLQENYNDYFLKAMKIRRLISNDFNDIWNNCVDVILTPTTLTDAPLYKDFISKDNQTQCSQQDYCTQPANLAGIPAISIPICHSSRGMPLSLQLMTPFLHDKQLFNIAKWIENAVQYPKLVLNNTKLIE
;
A
#
# COMPACT_ATOMS: atom_id res chain seq x y z
N MET A 1 -15.69 -23.94 -5.04
CA MET A 1 -14.48 -23.52 -4.31
C MET A 1 -14.07 -22.06 -4.57
N ASN A 2 -14.53 -21.36 -5.62
CA ASN A 2 -14.11 -19.96 -5.94
C ASN A 2 -14.24 -18.92 -4.83
N LYS A 3 -15.26 -19.04 -3.98
CA LYS A 3 -15.40 -18.17 -2.79
C LYS A 3 -14.18 -18.26 -1.87
N ILE A 4 -13.34 -19.28 -2.00
CA ILE A 4 -12.12 -19.44 -1.23
C ILE A 4 -11.10 -18.35 -1.55
N LEU A 5 -10.93 -17.97 -2.82
CA LEU A 5 -9.96 -16.94 -3.24
C LEU A 5 -10.37 -15.54 -2.74
N SER A 6 -11.66 -15.32 -2.55
CA SER A 6 -12.21 -14.10 -1.96
C SER A 6 -12.52 -14.22 -0.44
N SER A 7 -12.25 -15.37 0.18
CA SER A 7 -12.45 -15.58 1.63
C SER A 7 -11.40 -14.84 2.46
N SER A 8 -11.65 -14.76 3.77
CA SER A 8 -10.67 -14.28 4.75
C SER A 8 -9.58 -15.32 5.02
N ILE A 9 -8.42 -14.85 5.47
CA ILE A 9 -7.29 -15.69 5.88
C ILE A 9 -7.75 -16.73 6.91
N LYS A 10 -8.46 -16.29 7.95
CA LYS A 10 -8.99 -17.18 9.01
C LYS A 10 -9.84 -18.34 8.46
N ASN A 11 -10.70 -18.07 7.48
CA ASN A 11 -11.57 -19.12 6.91
C ASN A 11 -10.77 -20.09 6.04
N VAL A 12 -9.81 -19.59 5.27
CA VAL A 12 -8.93 -20.42 4.42
C VAL A 12 -8.03 -21.27 5.30
N SER A 13 -7.42 -20.67 6.32
CA SER A 13 -6.55 -21.34 7.28
C SER A 13 -7.29 -22.45 8.01
N LYS A 14 -8.52 -22.21 8.47
CA LYS A 14 -9.36 -23.26 9.06
C LYS A 14 -9.57 -24.45 8.13
N LYS A 15 -9.80 -24.21 6.84
CA LYS A 15 -9.96 -25.29 5.85
C LYS A 15 -8.66 -26.06 5.60
N ILE A 16 -7.52 -25.37 5.61
CA ILE A 16 -6.20 -26.01 5.54
C ILE A 16 -5.97 -26.86 6.79
N HIS A 17 -6.23 -26.36 7.98
CA HIS A 17 -6.08 -27.12 9.23
C HIS A 17 -7.00 -28.36 9.29
N ASN A 18 -8.20 -28.27 8.72
CA ASN A 18 -9.14 -29.38 8.64
C ASN A 18 -8.87 -30.37 7.48
N ALA A 19 -7.81 -30.16 6.68
CA ALA A 19 -7.54 -30.91 5.45
C ALA A 19 -8.68 -30.89 4.42
N GLU A 20 -9.53 -29.85 4.44
CA GLU A 20 -10.59 -29.60 3.46
C GLU A 20 -10.08 -28.88 2.21
N LEU A 21 -8.88 -28.32 2.27
CA LEU A 21 -8.22 -27.58 1.19
C LEU A 21 -6.71 -27.84 1.28
N LYS A 22 -6.08 -28.26 0.18
CA LYS A 22 -4.61 -28.34 0.13
C LYS A 22 -4.01 -26.99 -0.26
N PRO A 23 -2.95 -26.52 0.44
CA PRO A 23 -2.18 -25.35 0.02
C PRO A 23 -1.78 -25.33 -1.46
N SER A 24 -1.39 -26.47 -2.06
CA SER A 24 -1.06 -26.52 -3.49
C SER A 24 -2.25 -26.33 -4.43
N GLU A 25 -3.45 -26.82 -4.04
CA GLU A 25 -4.67 -26.62 -4.81
C GLU A 25 -5.06 -25.13 -4.80
N LEU A 26 -4.95 -24.49 -3.64
CA LEU A 26 -5.14 -23.05 -3.48
C LEU A 26 -4.15 -22.25 -4.34
N TYR A 27 -2.87 -22.62 -4.31
CA TYR A 27 -1.82 -21.99 -5.12
C TYR A 27 -2.10 -22.09 -6.62
N ASN A 28 -2.39 -23.29 -7.13
CA ASN A 28 -2.68 -23.51 -8.55
C ASN A 28 -3.89 -22.71 -9.03
N ALA A 29 -4.92 -22.60 -8.19
CA ALA A 29 -6.11 -21.79 -8.48
C ALA A 29 -5.76 -20.31 -8.68
N SER A 30 -4.94 -19.75 -7.78
CA SER A 30 -4.45 -18.38 -7.88
C SER A 30 -3.52 -18.17 -9.06
N LEU A 31 -2.65 -19.14 -9.38
CA LEU A 31 -1.77 -19.06 -10.54
C LEU A 31 -2.57 -19.01 -11.85
N ASN A 32 -3.62 -19.82 -11.97
CA ASN A 32 -4.56 -19.75 -13.10
C ASN A 32 -5.25 -18.38 -13.18
N LEU A 33 -5.64 -17.79 -12.04
CA LEU A 33 -6.25 -16.48 -12.00
C LEU A 33 -5.28 -15.36 -12.44
N ILE A 34 -3.99 -15.45 -12.08
CA ILE A 34 -2.97 -14.48 -12.51
C ILE A 34 -2.94 -14.39 -14.05
N ASN A 35 -3.07 -15.51 -14.76
CA ASN A 35 -3.12 -15.51 -16.22
C ASN A 35 -4.33 -14.75 -16.76
N ASN A 36 -5.50 -14.86 -16.10
CA ASN A 36 -6.72 -14.15 -16.51
C ASN A 36 -6.66 -12.64 -16.25
N ILE A 37 -5.97 -12.22 -15.17
CA ILE A 37 -5.83 -10.80 -14.82
C ILE A 37 -4.59 -10.14 -15.42
N LYS A 38 -3.82 -10.85 -16.24
CA LYS A 38 -2.61 -10.32 -16.91
C LYS A 38 -2.82 -8.96 -17.58
N PRO A 39 -3.97 -8.64 -18.22
CA PRO A 39 -4.22 -7.30 -18.77
C PRO A 39 -4.20 -6.14 -17.76
N LEU A 40 -4.34 -6.42 -16.46
CA LEU A 40 -4.25 -5.42 -15.39
C LEU A 40 -2.80 -5.14 -14.94
N ASN A 41 -1.85 -5.97 -15.35
CA ASN A 41 -0.41 -5.80 -15.09
C ASN A 41 -0.07 -5.64 -13.59
N ALA A 42 -0.60 -6.53 -12.75
CA ALA A 42 -0.40 -6.51 -11.29
C ALA A 42 0.98 -7.03 -10.84
N TYR A 43 1.59 -7.92 -11.62
CA TYR A 43 2.85 -8.59 -11.27
C TYR A 43 3.95 -8.25 -12.30
N ILE A 44 5.15 -7.93 -11.80
CA ILE A 44 6.36 -7.86 -12.63
C ILE A 44 6.92 -9.27 -12.81
N ASN A 45 6.99 -10.04 -11.73
CA ASN A 45 7.54 -11.39 -11.74
C ASN A 45 6.67 -12.33 -10.91
N VAL A 46 6.11 -13.37 -11.54
CA VAL A 46 5.38 -14.43 -10.84
C VAL A 46 6.39 -15.51 -10.44
N THR A 47 6.38 -15.94 -9.18
CA THR A 47 7.44 -16.80 -8.62
C THR A 47 7.06 -18.28 -8.69
N ASP A 48 6.73 -18.77 -9.87
CA ASP A 48 6.07 -20.07 -10.10
C ASP A 48 6.73 -21.24 -9.35
N LYS A 49 8.06 -21.35 -9.48
CA LYS A 49 8.84 -22.41 -8.82
C LYS A 49 8.80 -22.27 -7.30
N ILE A 50 9.07 -21.08 -6.78
CA ILE A 50 9.15 -20.82 -5.33
C ILE A 50 7.78 -21.01 -4.68
N GLY A 51 6.71 -20.48 -5.27
CA GLY A 51 5.36 -20.64 -4.76
C GLY A 51 4.89 -22.09 -4.78
N ASN A 52 5.22 -22.84 -5.83
CA ASN A 52 4.94 -24.28 -5.90
C ASN A 52 5.71 -25.06 -4.82
N ASP A 53 7.00 -24.78 -4.63
CA ASP A 53 7.81 -25.46 -3.61
C ASP A 53 7.27 -25.15 -2.21
N GLN A 54 6.99 -23.87 -1.90
CA GLN A 54 6.46 -23.43 -0.61
C GLN A 54 5.07 -24.02 -0.30
N SER A 55 4.18 -24.08 -1.29
CA SER A 55 2.85 -24.69 -1.10
C SER A 55 2.93 -26.21 -0.91
N ASN A 56 3.85 -26.90 -1.58
CA ASN A 56 4.09 -28.33 -1.36
C ASN A 56 4.73 -28.62 0.00
N GLU A 57 5.60 -27.75 0.50
CA GLU A 57 6.08 -27.84 1.88
C GLU A 57 4.95 -27.67 2.89
N SER A 58 4.01 -26.75 2.63
CA SER A 58 2.81 -26.56 3.47
C SER A 58 1.90 -27.80 3.42
N ASN A 59 1.69 -28.41 2.25
CA ASN A 59 1.01 -29.71 2.15
C ASN A 59 1.66 -30.79 3.03
N LYS A 60 3.00 -30.87 3.03
CA LYS A 60 3.73 -31.81 3.87
C LYS A 60 3.48 -31.54 5.35
N ARG A 61 3.56 -30.27 5.77
CA ARG A 61 3.23 -29.87 7.16
C ARG A 61 1.79 -30.17 7.53
N GLN A 62 0.84 -29.96 6.62
CA GLN A 62 -0.58 -30.32 6.79
C GLN A 62 -0.74 -31.83 7.04
N ASN A 63 -0.17 -32.67 6.16
CA ASN A 63 -0.25 -34.13 6.26
C ASN A 63 0.41 -34.67 7.55
N ASP A 64 1.49 -34.03 7.99
CA ASP A 64 2.21 -34.41 9.21
C ASP A 64 1.56 -33.84 10.49
N GLY A 65 0.52 -33.01 10.39
CA GLY A 65 -0.11 -32.33 11.53
C GLY A 65 0.79 -31.27 12.20
N LYS A 66 1.65 -30.61 11.42
CA LYS A 66 2.72 -29.69 11.84
C LYS A 66 2.65 -28.32 11.15
N LEU A 67 1.45 -27.82 10.89
CA LEU A 67 1.27 -26.45 10.36
C LEU A 67 1.87 -25.42 11.32
N LEU A 68 2.45 -24.35 10.76
CA LEU A 68 3.20 -23.33 11.51
C LEU A 68 2.30 -22.27 12.18
N GLY A 69 1.03 -22.20 11.79
CA GLY A 69 0.06 -21.25 12.33
C GLY A 69 -0.96 -20.82 11.29
N GLU A 70 -1.66 -19.71 11.55
CA GLU A 70 -2.76 -19.22 10.71
C GLU A 70 -2.33 -18.84 9.28
N LEU A 71 -1.05 -18.48 9.08
CA LEU A 71 -0.52 -18.09 7.78
C LEU A 71 0.09 -19.24 6.96
N ASP A 72 0.15 -20.46 7.49
CA ASP A 72 0.76 -21.58 6.78
C ASP A 72 -0.09 -21.99 5.56
N GLY A 73 0.50 -21.89 4.36
CA GLY A 73 -0.18 -22.14 3.10
C GLY A 73 -0.97 -20.94 2.56
N ILE A 74 -1.00 -19.81 3.27
CA ILE A 74 -1.70 -18.60 2.84
C ILE A 74 -0.89 -17.86 1.77
N LEU A 75 -1.57 -17.51 0.68
CA LEU A 75 -0.95 -16.86 -0.47
C LEU A 75 -0.76 -15.35 -0.25
N ILE A 76 0.46 -14.87 -0.44
CA ILE A 76 0.82 -13.46 -0.33
C ILE A 76 1.54 -12.95 -1.58
N ALA A 77 1.46 -11.64 -1.82
CA ALA A 77 2.26 -10.96 -2.83
C ALA A 77 3.14 -9.88 -2.20
N ILE A 78 4.30 -9.60 -2.80
CA ILE A 78 5.29 -8.68 -2.25
C ILE A 78 5.60 -7.60 -3.28
N LYS A 79 5.47 -6.32 -2.94
CA LYS A 79 5.87 -5.24 -3.85
C LYS A 79 7.32 -5.36 -4.28
N ASP A 80 7.61 -5.06 -5.55
CA ASP A 80 8.92 -5.31 -6.14
C ASP A 80 10.04 -4.34 -5.69
N ASN A 81 9.80 -3.56 -4.65
CA ASN A 81 10.84 -2.84 -3.90
C ASN A 81 11.21 -3.49 -2.56
N PHE A 82 10.70 -4.68 -2.26
CA PHE A 82 11.21 -5.53 -1.19
C PHE A 82 12.11 -6.62 -1.77
N CYS A 83 13.29 -6.77 -1.19
CA CYS A 83 14.23 -7.82 -1.53
C CYS A 83 13.68 -9.18 -1.14
N VAL A 84 13.72 -10.12 -2.08
CA VAL A 84 13.44 -11.54 -1.86
C VAL A 84 14.63 -12.30 -2.40
N GLU A 85 15.27 -13.08 -1.55
CA GLU A 85 16.52 -13.76 -1.86
C GLU A 85 16.37 -14.63 -3.12
N ASN A 86 17.31 -14.49 -4.06
CA ASN A 86 17.32 -15.21 -5.34
C ASN A 86 16.10 -14.94 -6.25
N VAL A 87 15.35 -13.86 -6.01
CA VAL A 87 14.23 -13.41 -6.86
C VAL A 87 14.51 -11.99 -7.37
N PRO A 88 14.37 -11.72 -8.68
CA PRO A 88 14.56 -10.38 -9.21
C PRO A 88 13.79 -9.32 -8.40
N THR A 89 14.47 -8.21 -8.11
CA THR A 89 13.89 -7.07 -7.38
C THR A 89 14.23 -5.80 -8.16
N THR A 90 13.30 -5.33 -8.98
CA THR A 90 13.58 -4.34 -10.02
C THR A 90 13.16 -2.93 -9.64
N CYS A 91 12.35 -2.76 -8.59
CA CYS A 91 11.69 -1.49 -8.28
C CYS A 91 10.94 -0.88 -9.49
N ALA A 92 10.44 -1.73 -10.40
CA ALA A 92 9.86 -1.31 -11.67
C ALA A 92 10.78 -0.44 -12.54
N SER A 93 12.10 -0.61 -12.42
CA SER A 93 13.11 0.21 -13.09
C SER A 93 14.02 -0.64 -13.96
N LEU A 94 14.38 -0.10 -15.13
CA LEU A 94 15.45 -0.65 -15.96
C LEU A 94 16.79 -0.69 -15.19
N MET A 95 17.02 0.26 -14.27
CA MET A 95 18.22 0.32 -13.45
C MET A 95 18.48 -0.98 -12.65
N LEU A 96 17.42 -1.68 -12.24
CA LEU A 96 17.50 -2.88 -11.42
C LEU A 96 16.86 -4.11 -12.09
N GLU A 97 16.60 -4.08 -13.39
CA GLU A 97 16.00 -5.20 -14.14
C GLU A 97 16.75 -6.53 -13.91
N ASN A 98 18.09 -6.46 -13.80
CA ASN A 98 18.96 -7.61 -13.59
C ASN A 98 19.42 -7.80 -12.12
N PHE A 99 18.85 -7.06 -11.16
CA PHE A 99 19.24 -7.17 -9.76
C PHE A 99 18.56 -8.36 -9.07
N ILE A 100 19.38 -9.27 -8.55
CA ILE A 100 18.93 -10.42 -7.76
C ILE A 100 19.59 -10.31 -6.37
N PRO A 101 18.85 -9.97 -5.31
CA PRO A 101 19.41 -9.83 -3.97
C PRO A 101 19.77 -11.19 -3.37
N GLY A 102 20.87 -11.23 -2.62
CA GLY A 102 21.31 -12.40 -1.85
C GLY A 102 20.71 -12.47 -0.44
N TYR A 103 19.62 -11.76 -0.17
CA TYR A 103 18.99 -11.72 1.15
C TYR A 103 17.49 -11.40 1.06
N ASN A 104 16.76 -11.75 2.11
CA ASN A 104 15.34 -11.45 2.26
C ASN A 104 15.13 -10.15 3.06
N ALA A 105 14.17 -9.33 2.63
CA ALA A 105 13.62 -8.30 3.49
C ALA A 105 13.03 -8.93 4.77
N THR A 106 13.21 -8.29 5.92
CA THR A 106 12.80 -8.85 7.22
C THR A 106 11.31 -9.18 7.25
N VAL A 107 10.49 -8.31 6.66
CA VAL A 107 9.03 -8.51 6.58
C VAL A 107 8.64 -9.75 5.79
N TYR A 108 9.31 -10.02 4.66
CA TYR A 108 9.05 -11.22 3.87
C TYR A 108 9.58 -12.47 4.60
N LYS A 109 10.77 -12.39 5.19
CA LYS A 109 11.33 -13.50 5.98
C LYS A 109 10.37 -13.91 7.10
N LYS A 110 9.84 -12.96 7.87
CA LYS A 110 8.87 -13.25 8.94
C LYS A 110 7.60 -13.93 8.41
N LEU A 111 7.06 -13.49 7.26
CA LEU A 111 5.90 -14.15 6.65
C LEU A 111 6.23 -15.58 6.19
N ARG A 112 7.39 -15.76 5.55
CA ARG A 112 7.86 -17.07 5.09
C ARG A 112 8.11 -18.05 6.23
N ASP A 113 8.67 -17.57 7.34
CA ASP A 113 8.91 -18.35 8.57
C ASP A 113 7.58 -18.77 9.23
N ASN A 114 6.48 -18.05 8.98
CA ASN A 114 5.11 -18.44 9.38
C ASN A 114 4.39 -19.31 8.32
N GLY A 115 5.10 -19.76 7.28
CA GLY A 115 4.57 -20.67 6.27
C GLY A 115 3.78 -20.02 5.14
N ALA A 116 3.78 -18.69 5.02
CA ALA A 116 3.15 -18.01 3.90
C ALA A 116 3.80 -18.37 2.56
N VAL A 117 3.00 -18.41 1.50
CA VAL A 117 3.39 -18.81 0.14
C VAL A 117 3.46 -17.58 -0.76
N LEU A 118 4.61 -17.37 -1.40
CA LEU A 118 4.86 -16.24 -2.29
C LEU A 118 4.26 -16.47 -3.69
N MET A 119 3.33 -15.61 -4.10
CA MET A 119 2.80 -15.58 -5.46
C MET A 119 3.73 -14.88 -6.45
N GLY A 120 4.37 -13.79 -6.02
CA GLY A 120 5.27 -13.03 -6.88
C GLY A 120 5.54 -11.61 -6.42
N LYS A 121 6.28 -10.90 -7.26
CA LYS A 121 6.66 -9.50 -7.11
C LYS A 121 5.68 -8.59 -7.83
N THR A 122 5.01 -7.69 -7.10
CA THR A 122 3.96 -6.85 -7.67
C THR A 122 4.51 -5.56 -8.27
N ASN A 123 3.84 -5.08 -9.32
CA ASN A 123 4.18 -3.84 -10.02
C ASN A 123 3.99 -2.58 -9.14
N LEU A 124 4.70 -1.52 -9.50
CA LEU A 124 4.78 -0.25 -8.78
C LEU A 124 5.22 0.89 -9.70
N ASP A 125 5.02 2.15 -9.30
CA ASP A 125 5.75 3.27 -9.91
C ASP A 125 7.25 3.10 -9.69
N GLU A 126 8.08 3.51 -10.66
CA GLU A 126 9.53 3.34 -10.62
C GLU A 126 10.12 3.89 -9.30
N PHE A 127 10.84 3.04 -8.54
CA PHE A 127 11.37 3.36 -7.22
C PHE A 127 10.35 3.94 -6.23
N ALA A 128 9.09 3.52 -6.34
CA ALA A 128 7.96 4.02 -5.57
C ALA A 128 7.62 5.51 -5.79
N MET A 129 8.12 6.13 -6.87
CA MET A 129 7.97 7.57 -7.15
C MET A 129 6.75 7.89 -8.02
N GLY A 130 5.55 7.72 -7.46
CA GLY A 130 4.31 8.09 -8.14
C GLY A 130 3.07 7.73 -7.32
N SER A 131 1.90 8.12 -7.86
CA SER A 131 0.60 7.94 -7.22
C SER A 131 -0.43 7.25 -8.14
N GLY A 132 0.03 6.58 -9.20
CA GLY A 132 -0.84 5.96 -10.20
C GLY A 132 -0.42 4.57 -10.70
N THR A 133 0.80 4.12 -10.39
CA THR A 133 1.43 2.94 -10.99
C THR A 133 1.44 3.03 -12.52
N VAL A 134 1.76 4.20 -13.04
CA VAL A 134 1.83 4.49 -14.48
C VAL A 134 3.26 4.67 -14.98
N ASP A 135 4.19 4.96 -14.07
CA ASP A 135 5.60 5.26 -14.38
C ASP A 135 6.48 3.99 -14.37
N SER A 136 5.89 2.81 -14.28
CA SER A 136 6.60 1.51 -14.28
C SER A 136 7.29 1.24 -15.62
N HIS A 137 8.56 0.81 -15.58
CA HIS A 137 9.27 0.31 -16.76
C HIS A 137 8.56 -0.89 -17.42
N PHE A 138 7.83 -1.69 -16.63
CA PHE A 138 7.09 -2.87 -17.09
C PHE A 138 5.66 -2.54 -17.54
N GLY A 139 5.34 -1.26 -17.69
CA GLY A 139 4.04 -0.75 -18.12
C GLY A 139 3.06 -0.51 -16.96
N PRO A 140 1.98 0.23 -17.22
CA PRO A 140 1.07 0.69 -16.17
C PRO A 140 0.23 -0.46 -15.58
N THR A 141 -0.11 -0.36 -14.29
CA THR A 141 -1.13 -1.21 -13.65
C THR A 141 -2.51 -0.58 -13.83
N LYS A 142 -3.48 -1.38 -14.28
CA LYS A 142 -4.86 -0.94 -14.52
C LYS A 142 -5.79 -1.34 -13.38
N ASN A 143 -6.74 -0.47 -13.04
CA ASN A 143 -7.77 -0.80 -12.06
C ASN A 143 -8.74 -1.85 -12.63
N ILE A 144 -9.18 -2.77 -11.78
CA ILE A 144 -10.24 -3.72 -12.14
C ILE A 144 -11.60 -3.04 -12.18
N TRP A 145 -11.84 -2.09 -11.27
CA TRP A 145 -13.02 -1.24 -11.27
C TRP A 145 -12.96 -0.37 -12.52
N GLY A 146 -14.03 -0.38 -13.30
CA GLY A 146 -14.01 0.26 -14.60
C GLY A 146 -13.32 -0.55 -15.70
N SER A 147 -13.22 -1.88 -15.58
CA SER A 147 -12.67 -2.74 -16.63
C SER A 147 -13.62 -3.87 -17.04
N LYS A 148 -13.50 -4.34 -18.28
CA LYS A 148 -14.16 -5.55 -18.81
C LYS A 148 -13.89 -6.81 -17.99
N LEU A 149 -12.77 -6.87 -17.27
CA LEU A 149 -12.46 -8.02 -16.43
C LEU A 149 -13.39 -8.12 -15.22
N LEU A 150 -14.06 -7.03 -14.84
CA LEU A 150 -15.05 -7.01 -13.77
C LEU A 150 -16.25 -7.93 -14.07
N ASP A 151 -16.57 -8.21 -15.35
CA ASP A 151 -17.63 -9.15 -15.75
C ASP A 151 -17.37 -10.59 -15.28
N ASN A 152 -16.11 -10.92 -14.97
CA ASN A 152 -15.75 -12.21 -14.38
C ASN A 152 -16.03 -12.28 -12.87
N TYR A 153 -16.53 -11.21 -12.28
CA TYR A 153 -16.79 -11.09 -10.84
C TYR A 153 -18.25 -10.71 -10.57
N THR A 154 -18.68 -10.95 -9.33
CA THR A 154 -19.93 -10.49 -8.74
C THR A 154 -19.57 -9.60 -7.55
N ILE A 155 -20.30 -8.51 -7.38
CA ILE A 155 -20.19 -7.64 -6.21
C ILE A 155 -21.25 -8.12 -5.20
N GLU A 156 -20.83 -8.88 -4.18
CA GLU A 156 -21.74 -9.42 -3.16
C GLU A 156 -22.36 -8.29 -2.33
N LYS A 157 -23.69 -8.34 -2.12
CA LYS A 157 -24.47 -7.34 -1.35
C LYS A 157 -24.57 -5.96 -2.02
N SER A 158 -24.57 -5.90 -3.35
CA SER A 158 -24.76 -4.67 -4.11
C SER A 158 -25.73 -4.88 -5.28
N ASP A 159 -26.57 -3.88 -5.57
CA ASP A 159 -27.42 -3.85 -6.76
C ASP A 159 -26.67 -3.32 -8.01
N LEU A 160 -25.38 -2.98 -7.88
CA LEU A 160 -24.55 -2.56 -9.00
C LEU A 160 -24.33 -3.72 -9.98
N SER A 161 -24.78 -3.56 -11.22
CA SER A 161 -24.45 -4.51 -12.29
C SER A 161 -23.02 -4.27 -12.78
N THR A 162 -22.28 -5.35 -13.06
CA THR A 162 -20.93 -5.26 -13.66
C THR A 162 -20.96 -4.85 -15.14
N SER A 163 -22.15 -4.80 -15.74
CA SER A 163 -22.35 -4.85 -17.20
C SER A 163 -22.29 -3.50 -17.93
N ASN A 164 -21.91 -2.40 -17.30
CA ASN A 164 -21.99 -1.05 -17.90
C ASN A 164 -20.69 -0.25 -17.75
N ILE A 165 -19.57 -0.80 -18.21
CA ILE A 165 -18.32 -0.04 -18.25
C ILE A 165 -17.71 -0.04 -19.65
N ASP A 166 -17.68 1.15 -20.26
CA ASP A 166 -17.02 1.42 -21.53
C ASP A 166 -15.51 1.14 -21.44
N CYS A 167 -14.99 0.36 -22.40
CA CYS A 167 -13.64 -0.21 -22.37
C CYS A 167 -12.86 0.10 -23.66
N SER A 168 -12.91 1.34 -24.12
CA SER A 168 -11.88 1.93 -24.99
C SER A 168 -10.67 2.40 -24.14
N ASP A 169 -9.80 3.32 -24.59
CA ASP A 169 -8.64 3.88 -23.82
C ASP A 169 -9.01 4.61 -22.50
N ASN A 170 -10.18 4.30 -21.97
CA ASN A 170 -10.91 4.88 -20.86
C ASN A 170 -10.84 3.94 -19.64
N TRP A 171 -9.63 3.69 -19.11
CA TRP A 171 -9.42 2.88 -17.91
C TRP A 171 -8.95 3.75 -16.74
N HIS A 172 -9.13 3.27 -15.51
CA HIS A 172 -8.79 4.01 -14.29
C HIS A 172 -7.44 3.58 -13.70
N ILE A 173 -6.70 4.51 -13.13
CA ILE A 173 -5.48 4.17 -12.39
C ILE A 173 -5.79 3.31 -11.17
N ALA A 174 -4.87 2.42 -10.81
CA ALA A 174 -4.98 1.61 -9.59
C ALA A 174 -4.50 2.35 -8.32
N GLY A 175 -4.12 3.63 -8.46
CA GLY A 175 -3.36 4.36 -7.45
C GLY A 175 -1.90 3.94 -7.41
N GLY A 176 -1.13 4.58 -6.55
CA GLY A 176 0.30 4.33 -6.50
C GLY A 176 0.97 4.78 -5.22
N SER A 177 2.19 4.31 -4.96
CA SER A 177 2.97 3.46 -5.86
C SER A 177 2.75 1.95 -5.70
N SER A 178 1.86 1.48 -4.80
CA SER A 178 1.60 0.04 -4.60
C SER A 178 0.39 -0.49 -5.39
N GLY A 179 0.13 0.03 -6.59
CA GLY A 179 -1.05 -0.35 -7.39
C GLY A 179 -1.08 -1.83 -7.76
N GLY A 180 0.06 -2.42 -8.13
CA GLY A 180 0.13 -3.87 -8.40
C GLY A 180 -0.25 -4.72 -7.19
N SER A 181 0.16 -4.30 -5.99
CA SER A 181 -0.21 -4.96 -4.73
C SER A 181 -1.71 -4.88 -4.47
N ALA A 182 -2.33 -3.72 -4.73
CA ALA A 182 -3.77 -3.56 -4.61
C ALA A 182 -4.54 -4.44 -5.61
N ILE A 183 -4.11 -4.47 -6.88
CA ILE A 183 -4.75 -5.32 -7.89
C ILE A 183 -4.62 -6.81 -7.57
N ALA A 184 -3.46 -7.26 -7.09
CA ALA A 184 -3.27 -8.64 -6.66
C ALA A 184 -4.24 -9.07 -5.53
N VAL A 185 -4.55 -8.15 -4.59
CA VAL A 185 -5.44 -8.45 -3.46
C VAL A 185 -6.92 -8.37 -3.86
N VAL A 186 -7.34 -7.32 -4.60
CA VAL A 186 -8.75 -7.13 -4.96
C VAL A 186 -9.26 -8.20 -5.93
N THR A 187 -8.39 -8.68 -6.82
CA THR A 187 -8.73 -9.76 -7.76
C THR A 187 -8.78 -11.14 -7.09
N GLY A 188 -8.13 -11.31 -5.94
CA GLY A 188 -8.09 -12.58 -5.22
C GLY A 188 -6.95 -13.52 -5.66
N THR A 189 -5.95 -13.03 -6.39
CA THR A 189 -4.74 -13.85 -6.67
C THR A 189 -3.91 -14.09 -5.41
N CYS A 190 -4.05 -13.23 -4.40
CA CYS A 190 -3.52 -13.43 -3.05
C CYS A 190 -4.50 -12.92 -1.98
N PHE A 191 -4.22 -13.24 -0.71
CA PHE A 191 -5.03 -12.83 0.44
C PHE A 191 -4.56 -11.53 1.05
N ALA A 192 -3.25 -11.28 0.97
CA ALA A 192 -2.62 -10.06 1.42
C ALA A 192 -1.43 -9.72 0.53
N ALA A 193 -1.11 -8.43 0.45
CA ALA A 193 0.12 -7.98 -0.18
C ALA A 193 0.86 -6.98 0.71
N LEU A 194 2.19 -7.05 0.68
CA LEU A 194 3.02 -5.99 1.23
C LEU A 194 3.17 -4.88 0.19
N GLY A 195 2.81 -3.67 0.59
CA GLY A 195 3.13 -2.42 -0.10
C GLY A 195 4.19 -1.64 0.65
N SER A 196 4.51 -0.45 0.17
CA SER A 196 5.28 0.56 0.92
C SER A 196 4.50 1.86 0.91
N ASP A 197 4.59 2.64 1.98
CA ASP A 197 3.87 3.90 2.14
C ASP A 197 4.83 5.00 2.60
N THR A 198 5.12 5.94 1.69
CA THR A 198 6.02 7.06 1.95
C THR A 198 5.27 8.39 2.04
N GLY A 199 4.20 8.55 1.26
CA GLY A 199 3.27 9.68 1.32
C GLY A 199 1.80 9.31 1.21
N GLY A 200 1.47 8.01 1.23
CA GLY A 200 0.14 7.51 0.83
C GLY A 200 0.19 6.23 0.02
N SER A 201 1.38 5.75 -0.34
CA SER A 201 1.57 4.74 -1.39
C SER A 201 1.00 3.34 -1.09
N THR A 202 0.43 3.11 0.09
CA THR A 202 -0.40 1.93 0.41
C THR A 202 -1.88 2.32 0.56
N ARG A 203 -2.17 3.45 1.21
CA ARG A 203 -3.54 3.92 1.46
C ARG A 203 -4.26 4.42 0.20
N ASN A 204 -3.57 5.16 -0.66
CA ASN A 204 -4.08 5.66 -1.95
C ASN A 204 -4.52 4.51 -2.87
N PRO A 205 -3.67 3.51 -3.21
CA PRO A 205 -4.10 2.40 -4.05
C PRO A 205 -5.15 1.51 -3.36
N ALA A 206 -5.11 1.38 -2.04
CA ALA A 206 -6.18 0.69 -1.33
C ALA A 206 -7.54 1.42 -1.46
N SER A 207 -7.54 2.75 -1.38
CA SER A 207 -8.75 3.57 -1.61
C SER A 207 -9.36 3.30 -2.98
N TYR A 208 -8.55 3.42 -4.03
CA TYR A 208 -9.01 3.28 -5.42
C TYR A 208 -9.38 1.85 -5.81
N CYS A 209 -8.87 0.85 -5.11
CA CYS A 209 -9.18 -0.55 -5.37
C CYS A 209 -10.23 -1.11 -4.39
N GLY A 210 -10.77 -0.32 -3.45
CA GLY A 210 -11.79 -0.79 -2.51
C GLY A 210 -11.26 -1.81 -1.52
N LEU A 211 -10.08 -1.54 -0.96
CA LEU A 211 -9.34 -2.41 -0.04
C LEU A 211 -9.04 -1.71 1.28
N VAL A 212 -8.73 -2.51 2.29
CA VAL A 212 -8.06 -2.03 3.50
C VAL A 212 -6.59 -1.77 3.17
N GLY A 213 -6.13 -0.55 3.40
CA GLY A 213 -4.74 -0.14 3.22
C GLY A 213 -4.16 0.43 4.49
N TYR A 214 -3.22 -0.28 5.10
CA TYR A 214 -2.70 0.06 6.41
C TYR A 214 -1.25 0.53 6.34
N LYS A 215 -1.02 1.70 6.94
CA LYS A 215 0.29 2.28 7.20
C LYS A 215 0.56 2.20 8.71
N PRO A 216 1.51 1.36 9.17
CA PRO A 216 1.85 1.29 10.58
C PRO A 216 2.53 2.56 11.10
N THR A 217 2.62 2.66 12.42
CA THR A 217 3.51 3.60 13.10
C THR A 217 4.93 3.49 12.54
N TYR A 218 5.61 4.62 12.28
CA TYR A 218 7.00 4.60 11.82
C TYR A 218 7.90 3.90 12.83
N GLY A 219 8.65 2.89 12.38
CA GLY A 219 9.51 2.05 13.22
C GLY A 219 8.81 0.82 13.84
N LEU A 220 7.50 0.63 13.66
CA LEU A 220 6.81 -0.58 14.16
C LEU A 220 7.15 -1.84 13.34
N VAL A 221 7.43 -1.66 12.05
CA VAL A 221 7.76 -2.73 11.10
C VAL A 221 9.08 -2.38 10.42
N SER A 222 10.00 -3.35 10.37
CA SER A 222 11.34 -3.18 9.82
C SER A 222 11.35 -2.78 8.35
N ARG A 223 12.24 -1.86 8.00
CA ARG A 223 12.55 -1.41 6.64
C ARG A 223 13.76 -2.16 6.06
N HIS A 224 14.36 -3.10 6.79
CA HIS A 224 15.48 -3.87 6.25
C HIS A 224 15.03 -4.69 5.03
N GLY A 225 15.75 -4.49 3.92
CA GLY A 225 15.45 -5.04 2.60
C GLY A 225 14.30 -4.37 1.83
N LEU A 226 13.68 -3.32 2.38
CA LEU A 226 12.90 -2.36 1.59
C LEU A 226 13.87 -1.39 0.92
N ILE A 227 13.88 -1.37 -0.41
CA ILE A 227 14.65 -0.40 -1.18
C ILE A 227 14.04 0.99 -0.95
N PRO A 228 14.80 1.94 -0.37
CA PRO A 228 14.23 3.16 0.19
C PRO A 228 13.88 4.19 -0.88
N LEU A 229 12.80 4.92 -0.62
CA LEU A 229 12.46 6.19 -1.25
C LEU A 229 12.87 7.35 -0.33
N VAL A 230 12.26 7.45 0.86
CA VAL A 230 12.59 8.45 1.90
C VAL A 230 12.74 7.73 3.25
N ASN A 231 13.97 7.59 3.74
CA ASN A 231 14.24 6.80 4.95
C ASN A 231 13.47 7.29 6.18
N SER A 232 13.25 8.60 6.29
CA SER A 232 12.55 9.20 7.42
C SER A 232 11.02 9.09 7.34
N MET A 233 10.45 8.47 6.30
CA MET A 233 9.00 8.38 6.08
C MET A 233 8.52 7.02 5.57
N ASP A 234 9.40 6.24 4.91
CA ASP A 234 9.08 4.92 4.38
C ASP A 234 8.63 3.99 5.50
N VAL A 235 7.49 3.33 5.30
CA VAL A 235 7.11 2.17 6.10
C VAL A 235 6.61 1.04 5.20
N PRO A 236 6.83 -0.23 5.56
CA PRO A 236 6.10 -1.34 4.95
C PRO A 236 4.61 -1.19 5.26
N GLY A 237 3.80 -1.20 4.21
CA GLY A 237 2.34 -1.14 4.29
C GLY A 237 1.71 -2.50 4.03
N ILE A 238 0.46 -2.67 4.46
CA ILE A 238 -0.30 -3.91 4.30
C ILE A 238 -1.58 -3.61 3.50
N LEU A 239 -1.86 -4.39 2.46
CA LEU A 239 -3.12 -4.36 1.73
C LEU A 239 -3.87 -5.68 1.91
N THR A 240 -5.14 -5.60 2.32
CA THR A 240 -6.03 -6.75 2.50
C THR A 240 -7.47 -6.38 2.14
N ARG A 241 -8.36 -7.39 2.06
CA ARG A 241 -9.80 -7.18 1.80
C ARG A 241 -10.60 -6.86 3.07
N ASN A 242 -10.03 -7.10 4.25
CA ASN A 242 -10.69 -6.82 5.53
C ASN A 242 -9.67 -6.58 6.66
N ILE A 243 -10.16 -6.00 7.75
CA ILE A 243 -9.38 -5.59 8.92
C ILE A 243 -8.70 -6.78 9.61
N ASN A 244 -9.40 -7.91 9.75
CA ASN A 244 -8.84 -9.08 10.45
C ASN A 244 -7.62 -9.64 9.71
N ASP A 245 -7.71 -9.77 8.38
CA ASP A 245 -6.60 -10.23 7.56
C ASP A 245 -5.40 -9.26 7.67
N CYS A 246 -5.64 -7.96 7.79
CA CYS A 246 -4.58 -6.96 7.96
C CYS A 246 -3.82 -7.18 9.28
N ILE A 247 -4.56 -7.46 10.36
CA ILE A 247 -4.02 -7.72 11.69
C ILE A 247 -3.21 -9.02 11.71
N GLU A 248 -3.67 -10.09 11.05
CA GLU A 248 -2.90 -11.35 10.94
C GLU A 248 -1.53 -11.12 10.31
N ILE A 249 -1.47 -10.33 9.22
CA ILE A 249 -0.20 -9.99 8.57
C ILE A 249 0.66 -9.11 9.48
N LEU A 250 0.08 -8.09 10.13
CA LEU A 250 0.83 -7.22 11.03
C LEU A 250 1.44 -8.02 12.20
N ASN A 251 0.65 -8.92 12.78
CA ASN A 251 1.07 -9.75 13.90
C ASN A 251 2.28 -10.62 13.54
N ALA A 252 2.39 -11.05 12.28
CA ALA A 252 3.53 -11.80 11.79
C ALA A 252 4.78 -10.92 11.57
N ILE A 253 4.65 -9.66 11.14
CA ILE A 253 5.79 -8.86 10.67
C ILE A 253 6.28 -7.78 11.66
N ALA A 254 5.44 -7.32 12.58
CA ALA A 254 5.76 -6.22 13.49
C ALA A 254 6.83 -6.60 14.53
N GLY A 255 7.41 -5.57 15.14
CA GLY A 255 8.40 -5.67 16.21
C GLY A 255 9.84 -5.36 15.78
N PRO A 256 10.76 -5.34 16.75
CA PRO A 256 12.13 -4.90 16.55
C PRO A 256 12.87 -5.79 15.54
N ASP A 257 13.89 -5.21 14.93
CA ASP A 257 14.80 -5.89 14.01
C ASP A 257 16.22 -5.34 14.16
N ASP A 258 17.17 -6.22 14.45
CA ASP A 258 18.57 -5.86 14.65
C ASP A 258 19.23 -5.33 13.35
N TYR A 259 18.65 -5.64 12.18
CA TYR A 259 19.10 -5.10 10.90
C TYR A 259 18.54 -3.71 10.57
N ASP A 260 17.64 -3.17 11.39
CA ASP A 260 17.06 -1.84 11.21
C ASP A 260 17.06 -1.04 12.51
N SER A 261 18.08 -0.18 12.63
CA SER A 261 18.28 0.76 13.74
C SER A 261 17.12 1.74 14.00
N THR A 262 16.19 1.88 13.05
CA THR A 262 15.01 2.75 13.20
C THR A 262 13.79 2.03 13.74
N THR A 263 13.87 0.70 13.91
CA THR A 263 12.79 -0.02 14.58
C THR A 263 12.67 0.38 16.05
N ILE A 264 11.44 0.39 16.54
CA ILE A 264 11.16 0.70 17.93
C ILE A 264 11.66 -0.48 18.77
N ASN A 265 12.61 -0.21 19.67
CA ASN A 265 13.21 -1.19 20.58
C ASN A 265 12.27 -1.58 21.74
N LYS A 266 11.03 -1.94 21.41
CA LYS A 266 10.00 -2.42 22.34
C LYS A 266 9.43 -3.70 21.75
N LYS A 267 9.29 -4.73 22.60
CA LYS A 267 8.62 -5.97 22.20
C LYS A 267 7.22 -5.64 21.68
N PHE A 268 6.91 -6.12 20.48
CA PHE A 268 5.57 -6.04 19.92
C PHE A 268 4.67 -7.07 20.59
N ASN A 269 3.48 -6.64 21.01
CA ASN A 269 2.43 -7.53 21.49
C ASN A 269 1.41 -7.69 20.35
N PRO A 270 1.14 -8.92 19.90
CA PRO A 270 0.12 -9.17 18.88
C PRO A 270 -1.19 -8.46 19.21
N ILE A 271 -1.78 -7.85 18.18
CA ILE A 271 -3.06 -7.18 18.27
C ILE A 271 -4.16 -8.24 18.18
N GLU A 272 -5.01 -8.24 19.21
CA GLU A 272 -6.25 -9.00 19.25
C GLU A 272 -7.41 -8.00 19.34
N LEU A 273 -8.40 -8.19 18.47
CA LEU A 273 -9.65 -7.43 18.47
C LEU A 273 -10.61 -8.00 19.50
N THR A 274 -11.44 -7.15 20.08
CA THR A 274 -12.53 -7.56 20.96
C THR A 274 -13.77 -7.95 20.14
N ASP A 275 -14.55 -8.92 20.62
CA ASP A 275 -15.78 -9.38 19.93
C ASP A 275 -16.87 -8.31 19.84
N SER A 276 -16.88 -7.38 20.82
CA SER A 276 -17.69 -6.16 20.78
C SER A 276 -16.77 -4.95 20.91
N ILE A 277 -16.89 -4.02 19.97
CA ILE A 277 -16.19 -2.74 19.99
C ILE A 277 -17.25 -1.69 20.28
N ASP A 278 -17.11 -1.00 21.40
CA ASP A 278 -17.95 0.13 21.77
C ASP A 278 -17.25 1.43 21.36
N VAL A 279 -17.99 2.28 20.63
CA VAL A 279 -17.52 3.61 20.20
C VAL A 279 -18.23 4.73 20.98
N SER A 280 -19.06 4.40 21.97
CA SER A 280 -19.68 5.39 22.84
C SER A 280 -18.62 6.23 23.56
N GLY A 281 -18.74 7.55 23.46
CA GLY A 281 -17.78 8.50 24.01
C GLY A 281 -16.46 8.62 23.26
N LEU A 282 -16.24 7.87 22.17
CA LEU A 282 -15.05 8.01 21.32
C LEU A 282 -15.00 9.42 20.73
N ARG A 283 -13.87 10.12 20.88
CA ARG A 283 -13.74 11.51 20.40
C ARG A 283 -13.11 11.52 19.02
N VAL A 284 -13.92 11.83 18.01
CA VAL A 284 -13.54 11.81 16.60
C VAL A 284 -13.33 13.24 16.10
N GLY A 285 -12.13 13.51 15.58
CA GLY A 285 -11.79 14.80 14.98
C GLY A 285 -12.03 14.81 13.47
N ILE A 286 -12.68 15.86 12.98
CA ILE A 286 -12.94 16.14 11.56
C ILE A 286 -12.16 17.40 11.16
N PRO A 287 -11.01 17.29 10.47
CA PRO A 287 -10.20 18.46 10.14
C PRO A 287 -10.84 19.31 9.04
N LYS A 288 -11.12 20.58 9.32
CA LYS A 288 -11.75 21.47 8.34
C LYS A 288 -10.90 21.70 7.09
N GLU A 289 -9.57 21.60 7.21
CA GLU A 289 -8.63 21.81 6.10
C GLU A 289 -8.75 20.74 5.00
N TYR A 290 -9.36 19.58 5.31
CA TYR A 290 -9.58 18.52 4.32
C TYR A 290 -10.86 18.74 3.48
N ASN A 291 -11.71 19.69 3.85
CA ASN A 291 -12.89 20.09 3.08
C ASN A 291 -12.52 21.13 2.02
N LEU A 292 -11.67 20.72 1.09
CA LEU A 292 -11.18 21.53 -0.04
C LEU A 292 -12.26 21.79 -1.09
N LEU A 293 -12.03 22.79 -1.95
CA LEU A 293 -12.89 23.03 -3.12
C LEU A 293 -12.80 21.88 -4.14
N GLU A 294 -11.65 21.21 -4.20
CA GLU A 294 -11.37 20.08 -5.08
C GLU A 294 -11.95 18.75 -4.58
N LEU A 295 -12.46 18.71 -3.34
CA LEU A 295 -13.06 17.51 -2.77
C LEU A 295 -14.38 17.21 -3.50
N ASN A 296 -14.46 16.02 -4.12
CA ASN A 296 -15.68 15.59 -4.79
C ASN A 296 -16.86 15.45 -3.80
N ASP A 297 -18.04 15.88 -4.24
CA ASP A 297 -19.25 15.87 -3.39
C ASP A 297 -19.62 14.46 -2.89
N GLU A 298 -19.39 13.40 -3.67
CA GLU A 298 -19.68 12.03 -3.23
C GLU A 298 -18.70 11.58 -2.14
N VAL A 299 -17.42 11.98 -2.23
CA VAL A 299 -16.44 11.74 -1.16
C VAL A 299 -16.84 12.50 0.10
N LYS A 300 -17.21 13.76 -0.03
CA LYS A 300 -17.69 14.60 1.08
C LYS A 300 -18.94 14.02 1.74
N ASN A 301 -19.91 13.56 0.94
CA ASN A 301 -21.12 12.91 1.43
C ASN A 301 -20.80 11.60 2.14
N THR A 302 -19.86 10.81 1.61
CA THR A 302 -19.38 9.58 2.25
C THR A 302 -18.73 9.88 3.61
N TRP A 303 -17.91 10.93 3.68
CA TRP A 303 -17.26 11.38 4.91
C TRP A 303 -18.29 11.80 5.97
N ASN A 304 -19.25 12.64 5.59
CA ASN A 304 -20.34 13.07 6.47
C ASN A 304 -21.21 11.90 6.93
N ASN A 305 -21.48 10.94 6.04
CA ASN A 305 -22.28 9.76 6.39
C ASN A 305 -21.62 8.91 7.48
N VAL A 306 -20.31 8.63 7.36
CA VAL A 306 -19.59 7.86 8.38
C VAL A 306 -19.46 8.64 9.70
N ALA A 307 -19.25 9.96 9.63
CA ALA A 307 -19.28 10.81 10.82
C ALA A 307 -20.64 10.77 11.53
N ASN A 308 -21.75 10.77 10.78
CA ASN A 308 -23.10 10.63 11.33
C ASN A 308 -23.33 9.26 11.97
N ILE A 309 -22.91 8.17 11.29
CA ILE A 309 -23.01 6.80 11.84
C ILE A 309 -22.27 6.67 13.16
N LEU A 310 -21.07 7.26 13.27
CA LEU A 310 -20.31 7.29 14.53
C LEU A 310 -21.05 8.09 15.62
N THR A 311 -21.63 9.23 15.27
CA THR A 311 -22.42 10.07 16.19
C THR A 311 -23.65 9.32 16.72
N GLU A 312 -24.40 8.66 15.83
CA GLU A 312 -25.58 7.86 16.18
C GLU A 312 -25.22 6.66 17.08
N ALA A 313 -24.02 6.12 16.94
CA ALA A 313 -23.46 5.10 17.81
C ALA A 313 -22.91 5.62 19.14
N GLY A 314 -23.00 6.93 19.40
CA GLY A 314 -22.61 7.56 20.65
C GLY A 314 -21.20 8.14 20.69
N ALA A 315 -20.47 8.17 19.57
CA ALA A 315 -19.20 8.89 19.48
C ALA A 315 -19.41 10.41 19.55
N ILE A 316 -18.41 11.14 20.04
CA ILE A 316 -18.39 12.60 20.07
C ILE A 316 -17.59 13.08 18.86
N VAL A 317 -18.29 13.49 17.80
CA VAL A 317 -17.68 13.98 16.57
C VAL A 317 -17.58 15.50 16.62
N SER A 318 -16.38 16.03 16.38
CA SER A 318 -16.12 17.47 16.45
C SER A 318 -15.21 17.95 15.31
N GLU A 319 -15.48 19.16 14.81
CA GLU A 319 -14.59 19.83 13.88
C GLU A 319 -13.29 20.23 14.61
N ILE A 320 -12.16 20.01 13.95
CA ILE A 320 -10.83 20.39 14.43
C ILE A 320 -10.06 21.18 13.36
N SER A 321 -8.94 21.79 13.75
CA SER A 321 -8.08 22.55 12.84
C SER A 321 -6.67 21.99 12.85
N MET A 322 -6.14 21.75 11.65
CA MET A 322 -4.77 21.33 11.36
C MET A 322 -4.18 22.29 10.32
N PRO A 323 -3.81 23.51 10.74
CA PRO A 323 -3.58 24.64 9.84
C PRO A 323 -2.39 24.47 8.88
N HIS A 324 -1.48 23.53 9.15
CA HIS A 324 -0.31 23.28 8.30
C HIS A 324 -0.53 22.10 7.34
N THR A 325 -1.74 21.52 7.26
CA THR A 325 -2.07 20.40 6.36
C THR A 325 -1.66 20.71 4.91
N ASP A 326 -2.02 21.89 4.40
CA ASP A 326 -1.72 22.32 3.01
C ASP A 326 -0.21 22.39 2.72
N LEU A 327 0.62 22.57 3.74
CA LEU A 327 2.07 22.62 3.58
C LEU A 327 2.69 21.23 3.38
N SER A 328 1.92 20.15 3.60
CA SER A 328 2.41 18.77 3.52
C SER A 328 2.94 18.44 2.13
N ALA A 329 2.25 18.85 1.06
CA ALA A 329 2.66 18.60 -0.32
C ALA A 329 4.04 19.17 -0.63
N VAL A 330 4.27 20.44 -0.28
CA VAL A 330 5.55 21.12 -0.54
C VAL A 330 6.64 20.58 0.39
N CYS A 331 6.32 20.37 1.68
CA CYS A 331 7.25 19.81 2.65
C CYS A 331 7.72 18.41 2.22
N TYR A 332 6.77 17.54 1.85
CA TYR A 332 7.05 16.20 1.36
C TYR A 332 7.91 16.25 0.10
N SER A 333 7.55 17.08 -0.89
CA SER A 333 8.31 17.20 -2.14
C SER A 333 9.78 17.54 -1.90
N VAL A 334 10.08 18.54 -1.07
CA VAL A 334 11.46 18.95 -0.76
C VAL A 334 12.23 17.84 -0.04
N LEU A 335 11.66 17.29 1.04
CA LEU A 335 12.34 16.24 1.83
C LEU A 335 12.54 14.96 1.03
N ASN A 336 11.53 14.58 0.23
CA ASN A 336 11.59 13.42 -0.66
C ASN A 336 12.76 13.56 -1.63
N GLN A 337 12.84 14.68 -2.34
CA GLN A 337 13.88 14.90 -3.34
C GLN A 337 15.28 14.92 -2.72
N CYS A 338 15.45 15.56 -1.55
CA CYS A 338 16.72 15.56 -0.82
C CYS A 338 17.19 14.15 -0.46
N GLU A 339 16.31 13.32 0.13
CA GLU A 339 16.67 11.95 0.46
C GLU A 339 16.85 11.07 -0.79
N VAL A 340 16.07 11.29 -1.84
CA VAL A 340 16.21 10.59 -3.13
C VAL A 340 17.58 10.86 -3.77
N ALA A 341 18.05 12.11 -3.76
CA ALA A 341 19.36 12.46 -4.30
C ALA A 341 20.48 11.65 -3.64
N SER A 342 20.39 11.44 -2.33
CA SER A 342 21.34 10.61 -1.57
C SER A 342 21.09 9.11 -1.77
N ASN A 343 19.85 8.63 -1.58
CA ASN A 343 19.52 7.21 -1.65
C ASN A 343 19.84 6.59 -3.02
N MET A 344 19.59 7.34 -4.09
CA MET A 344 19.79 6.88 -5.46
C MET A 344 21.26 6.96 -5.91
N SER A 345 22.18 7.53 -5.14
CA SER A 345 23.59 7.66 -5.53
C SER A 345 24.29 6.31 -5.71
N ARG A 346 23.81 5.28 -5.00
CA ARG A 346 24.35 3.90 -5.03
C ARG A 346 24.14 3.15 -6.35
N TYR A 347 23.23 3.64 -7.20
CA TYR A 347 22.94 3.00 -8.49
C TYR A 347 23.82 3.61 -9.56
N ASP A 348 24.97 2.99 -9.76
CA ASP A 348 26.05 3.49 -10.60
C ASP A 348 26.54 2.48 -11.66
N GLY A 349 26.04 1.23 -11.59
CA GLY A 349 26.36 0.14 -12.49
C GLY A 349 27.68 -0.59 -12.18
N ILE A 350 28.27 -0.37 -11.01
CA ILE A 350 29.55 -1.01 -10.62
C ILE A 350 29.31 -2.32 -9.86
N GLU A 351 28.62 -2.26 -8.72
CA GLU A 351 28.41 -3.45 -7.88
C GLU A 351 27.22 -4.29 -8.37
N TYR A 352 26.17 -3.63 -8.86
CA TYR A 352 24.94 -4.28 -9.32
C TYR A 352 24.12 -3.35 -10.23
N GLY A 353 23.06 -3.90 -10.84
CA GLY A 353 22.13 -3.16 -11.69
C GLY A 353 22.65 -2.92 -13.11
N LEU A 354 22.03 -1.96 -13.79
CA LEU A 354 22.35 -1.60 -15.17
C LEU A 354 23.73 -0.96 -15.26
N ARG A 355 24.58 -1.51 -16.14
CA ARG A 355 25.88 -0.93 -16.50
C ARG A 355 25.90 -0.57 -17.97
N ALA A 356 26.11 0.71 -18.28
CA ALA A 356 26.28 1.14 -19.65
C ALA A 356 27.58 0.59 -20.26
N ASN A 357 27.55 0.30 -21.56
CA ASN A 357 28.77 0.05 -22.33
C ASN A 357 29.51 1.37 -22.57
N GLU A 358 30.33 1.76 -21.59
CA GLU A 358 31.13 2.98 -21.59
C GLU A 358 32.45 2.74 -20.85
N ASN A 359 33.56 2.84 -21.57
CA ASN A 359 34.89 2.49 -21.07
C ASN A 359 35.89 3.67 -21.15
N THR A 360 35.43 4.88 -21.50
CA THR A 360 36.34 6.03 -21.67
C THR A 360 36.66 6.75 -20.36
N SER A 361 35.70 6.83 -19.43
CA SER A 361 35.94 7.34 -18.06
C SER A 361 34.87 6.84 -17.10
N THR A 362 35.21 6.80 -15.81
CA THR A 362 34.29 6.41 -14.75
C THR A 362 33.10 7.38 -14.63
N GLU A 363 33.33 8.68 -14.80
CA GLU A 363 32.28 9.70 -14.76
C GLU A 363 31.26 9.51 -15.88
N LYS A 364 31.73 9.20 -17.10
CA LYS A 364 30.85 8.91 -18.24
C LYS A 364 30.10 7.60 -18.04
N LEU A 365 30.73 6.58 -17.48
CA LEU A 365 30.07 5.32 -17.13
C LEU A 365 28.91 5.57 -16.15
N TYR A 366 29.15 6.31 -15.07
CA TYR A 366 28.12 6.68 -14.10
C TYR A 366 26.98 7.47 -14.74
N ALA A 367 27.32 8.56 -15.44
CA ALA A 367 26.32 9.42 -16.07
C ALA A 367 25.46 8.65 -17.08
N LYS A 368 26.08 7.82 -17.92
CA LYS A 368 25.38 7.04 -18.95
C LYS A 368 24.53 5.93 -18.35
N SER A 369 25.03 5.18 -17.37
CA SER A 369 24.26 4.11 -16.70
C SER A 369 23.01 4.69 -16.02
N ARG A 370 23.16 5.81 -15.30
CA ARG A 370 22.06 6.51 -14.62
C ARG A 370 21.08 7.14 -15.61
N SER A 371 21.57 7.78 -16.67
CA SER A 371 20.72 8.36 -17.71
C SER A 371 19.94 7.31 -18.50
N MET A 372 20.48 6.10 -18.64
CA MET A 372 19.78 5.00 -19.31
C MET A 372 18.77 4.31 -18.38
N GLY A 373 19.15 4.08 -17.11
CA GLY A 373 18.38 3.21 -16.23
C GLY A 373 17.20 3.87 -15.52
N PHE A 374 17.23 5.19 -15.29
CA PHE A 374 16.17 5.91 -14.59
C PHE A 374 15.25 6.66 -15.55
N ASN A 375 13.94 6.70 -15.30
CA ASN A 375 13.03 7.59 -16.03
C ASN A 375 13.18 9.08 -15.65
N ASP A 376 12.38 9.94 -16.31
CA ASP A 376 12.39 11.40 -16.08
C ASP A 376 11.95 11.81 -14.67
N VAL A 377 11.03 11.08 -14.04
CA VAL A 377 10.56 11.36 -12.68
C VAL A 377 11.72 11.17 -11.69
N VAL A 378 12.39 10.01 -11.75
CA VAL A 378 13.51 9.68 -10.87
C VAL A 378 14.67 10.66 -11.09
N ARG A 379 15.02 10.95 -12.35
CA ARG A 379 16.09 11.92 -12.69
C ARG A 379 15.77 13.33 -12.19
N SER A 380 14.54 13.80 -12.36
CA SER A 380 14.12 15.14 -11.92
C SER A 380 14.21 15.28 -10.40
N ARG A 381 13.80 14.25 -9.64
CA ARG A 381 13.91 14.26 -8.17
C ARG A 381 15.36 14.24 -7.71
N ILE A 382 16.24 13.48 -8.36
CA ILE A 382 17.69 13.48 -8.09
C ILE A 382 18.29 14.86 -8.34
N LEU A 383 17.99 15.48 -9.49
CA LEU A 383 18.55 16.78 -9.86
C LEU A 383 18.10 17.88 -8.89
N THR A 384 16.79 17.92 -8.60
CA THR A 384 16.21 18.94 -7.70
C THR A 384 16.65 18.74 -6.26
N GLY A 385 16.77 17.48 -5.79
CA GLY A 385 17.31 17.18 -4.47
C GLY A 385 18.76 17.64 -4.30
N ASN A 386 19.61 17.42 -5.31
CA ASN A 386 20.98 17.96 -5.28
C ASN A 386 20.99 19.49 -5.22
N TYR A 387 20.10 20.15 -5.97
CA TYR A 387 19.96 21.62 -5.90
C TYR A 387 19.59 22.11 -4.50
N TYR A 388 18.61 21.49 -3.83
CA TYR A 388 18.23 21.83 -2.46
C TYR A 388 19.32 21.58 -1.42
N LEU A 389 20.22 20.63 -1.69
CA LEU A 389 21.31 20.25 -0.80
C LEU A 389 22.61 21.01 -1.04
N LEU A 390 22.67 21.88 -2.07
CA LEU A 390 23.79 22.81 -2.22
C LEU A 390 23.94 23.69 -0.98
N GLN A 391 25.18 23.98 -0.57
CA GLN A 391 25.47 24.72 0.66
C GLN A 391 24.71 26.07 0.73
N GLU A 392 24.60 26.77 -0.39
CA GLU A 392 23.88 28.05 -0.50
C GLU A 392 22.36 27.91 -0.37
N ASN A 393 21.78 26.76 -0.73
CA ASN A 393 20.34 26.50 -0.75
C ASN A 393 19.84 25.72 0.48
N TYR A 394 20.74 25.02 1.18
CA TYR A 394 20.40 24.06 2.24
C TYR A 394 19.48 24.65 3.33
N ASN A 395 19.75 25.87 3.75
CA ASN A 395 18.98 26.55 4.79
C ASN A 395 17.57 26.94 4.30
N ASP A 396 17.45 27.32 3.04
CA ASP A 396 16.23 27.87 2.44
C ASP A 396 15.24 26.77 2.05
N TYR A 397 15.74 25.58 1.69
CA TYR A 397 14.91 24.44 1.30
C TYR A 397 14.87 23.36 2.37
N PHE A 398 15.97 22.61 2.57
CA PHE A 398 15.96 21.43 3.43
C PHE A 398 15.65 21.77 4.90
N LEU A 399 16.37 22.73 5.50
CA LEU A 399 16.09 23.12 6.89
C LEU A 399 14.72 23.77 7.04
N LYS A 400 14.25 24.51 6.03
CA LYS A 400 12.91 25.10 6.05
C LYS A 400 11.82 24.02 6.01
N ALA A 401 11.96 23.02 5.14
CA ALA A 401 11.05 21.89 5.07
C ALA A 401 11.06 21.08 6.37
N MET A 402 12.22 20.86 7.01
CA MET A 402 12.29 20.22 8.33
C MET A 402 11.55 21.01 9.42
N LYS A 403 11.61 22.34 9.39
CA LYS A 403 10.83 23.20 10.30
C LYS A 403 9.32 23.09 10.03
N ILE A 404 8.91 23.02 8.76
CA ILE A 404 7.50 22.81 8.37
C ILE A 404 7.01 21.43 8.82
N ARG A 405 7.79 20.37 8.60
CA ARG A 405 7.49 19.02 9.09
C ARG A 405 7.21 19.02 10.59
N ARG A 406 7.98 19.77 11.37
CA ARG A 406 7.73 19.93 12.81
C ARG A 406 6.41 20.64 13.10
N LEU A 407 6.03 21.67 12.34
CA LEU A 407 4.73 22.33 12.49
C LEU A 407 3.58 21.37 12.19
N ILE A 408 3.68 20.59 11.12
CA ILE A 408 2.69 19.55 10.78
C ILE A 408 2.58 18.51 11.89
N SER A 409 3.71 18.05 12.44
CA SER A 409 3.71 17.14 13.58
C SER A 409 3.10 17.77 14.84
N ASN A 410 3.27 19.08 15.05
CA ASN A 410 2.69 19.78 16.18
C ASN A 410 1.17 19.88 16.07
N ASP A 411 0.62 20.09 14.86
CA ASP A 411 -0.83 20.08 14.65
C ASP A 411 -1.44 18.76 15.17
N PHE A 412 -0.85 17.61 14.83
CA PHE A 412 -1.29 16.33 15.39
C PHE A 412 -1.18 16.27 16.92
N ASN A 413 -0.03 16.65 17.48
CA ASN A 413 0.19 16.62 18.93
C ASN A 413 -0.83 17.50 19.67
N ASP A 414 -1.15 18.68 19.14
CA ASP A 414 -2.12 19.60 19.73
C ASP A 414 -3.52 18.99 19.70
N ILE A 415 -3.90 18.29 18.63
CA ILE A 415 -5.19 17.58 18.53
C ILE A 415 -5.28 16.44 19.55
N TRP A 416 -4.24 15.63 19.69
CA TRP A 416 -4.21 14.55 20.68
C TRP A 416 -4.27 15.09 22.12
N ASN A 417 -3.55 16.17 22.41
CA ASN A 417 -3.57 16.84 23.71
C ASN A 417 -4.94 17.47 24.02
N ASN A 418 -5.65 17.92 22.99
CA ASN A 418 -7.02 18.43 23.07
C ASN A 418 -8.07 17.31 23.01
N CYS A 419 -7.73 16.12 23.53
CA CYS A 419 -8.72 15.11 23.83
C CYS A 419 -9.41 14.52 22.57
N VAL A 420 -8.72 14.43 21.43
CA VAL A 420 -9.19 13.64 20.28
C VAL A 420 -8.53 12.26 20.31
N ASP A 421 -9.32 11.21 20.08
CA ASP A 421 -8.84 9.81 20.11
C ASP A 421 -8.46 9.31 18.71
N VAL A 422 -9.17 9.80 17.69
CA VAL A 422 -8.99 9.41 16.29
C VAL A 422 -9.36 10.58 15.37
N ILE A 423 -8.64 10.72 14.27
CA ILE A 423 -9.00 11.66 13.19
C ILE A 423 -9.61 10.86 12.04
N LEU A 424 -10.75 11.31 11.53
CA LEU A 424 -11.43 10.74 10.36
C LEU A 424 -11.33 11.72 9.19
N THR A 425 -10.75 11.29 8.07
CA THR A 425 -10.60 12.10 6.84
C THR A 425 -11.01 11.31 5.60
N PRO A 426 -11.24 11.95 4.45
CA PRO A 426 -11.16 11.26 3.16
C PRO A 426 -9.78 10.61 2.98
N THR A 427 -9.69 9.48 2.28
CA THR A 427 -8.38 8.94 1.86
C THR A 427 -7.88 9.63 0.59
N THR A 428 -8.78 9.93 -0.35
CA THR A 428 -8.49 10.56 -1.64
C THR A 428 -9.55 11.63 -1.93
N LEU A 429 -9.23 12.63 -2.76
CA LEU A 429 -10.15 13.74 -3.07
C LEU A 429 -11.30 13.35 -4.01
N THR A 430 -11.12 12.26 -4.76
CA THR A 430 -12.08 11.70 -5.71
C THR A 430 -12.07 10.16 -5.59
N ASP A 431 -12.97 9.48 -6.30
CA ASP A 431 -12.75 8.09 -6.72
C ASP A 431 -11.59 8.00 -7.74
N ALA A 432 -11.25 6.80 -8.22
CA ALA A 432 -10.06 6.62 -9.06
C ALA A 432 -10.14 7.47 -10.35
N PRO A 433 -9.14 8.30 -10.64
CA PRO A 433 -9.08 9.07 -11.89
C PRO A 433 -8.99 8.18 -13.13
N LEU A 434 -9.48 8.70 -14.26
CA LEU A 434 -9.18 8.10 -15.56
C LEU A 434 -7.71 8.29 -15.88
N TYR A 435 -7.09 7.28 -16.48
CA TYR A 435 -5.68 7.30 -16.88
C TYR A 435 -5.33 8.53 -17.71
N LYS A 436 -6.14 8.83 -18.75
CA LYS A 436 -5.92 9.98 -19.64
C LYS A 436 -5.88 11.32 -18.89
N ASP A 437 -6.71 11.49 -17.87
CA ASP A 437 -6.80 12.72 -17.10
C ASP A 437 -5.65 12.78 -16.09
N PHE A 438 -5.26 11.63 -15.53
CA PHE A 438 -4.12 11.51 -14.64
C PHE A 438 -2.80 11.91 -15.33
N ILE A 439 -2.51 11.32 -16.51
CA ILE A 439 -1.26 11.58 -17.25
C ILE A 439 -1.20 12.96 -17.91
N SER A 440 -2.30 13.73 -17.90
CA SER A 440 -2.31 15.10 -18.41
C SER A 440 -1.55 16.10 -17.52
N LYS A 441 -1.21 15.68 -16.30
CA LYS A 441 -0.49 16.46 -15.28
C LYS A 441 0.92 15.92 -15.10
N ASP A 442 1.85 16.74 -14.64
CA ASP A 442 3.19 16.29 -14.23
C ASP A 442 3.14 15.47 -12.93
N ASN A 443 4.17 14.66 -12.67
CA ASN A 443 4.24 13.75 -11.52
C ASN A 443 4.14 14.49 -10.16
N GLN A 444 4.66 15.71 -10.04
CA GLN A 444 4.57 16.47 -8.79
C GLN A 444 3.13 16.94 -8.53
N THR A 445 2.45 17.45 -9.55
CA THR A 445 1.03 17.84 -9.48
C THR A 445 0.12 16.64 -9.23
N GLN A 446 0.42 15.49 -9.84
CA GLN A 446 -0.30 14.24 -9.56
C GLN A 446 -0.17 13.88 -8.07
N CYS A 447 1.04 13.77 -7.55
CA CYS A 447 1.28 13.39 -6.15
C CYS A 447 0.67 14.39 -5.16
N SER A 448 0.77 15.71 -5.42
CA SER A 448 0.21 16.72 -4.51
C SER A 448 -1.31 16.63 -4.39
N GLN A 449 -2.01 16.24 -5.45
CA GLN A 449 -3.46 16.07 -5.46
C GLN A 449 -3.88 14.71 -4.91
N GLN A 450 -3.22 13.64 -5.36
CA GLN A 450 -3.62 12.27 -5.02
C GLN A 450 -3.26 11.90 -3.57
N ASP A 451 -2.19 12.49 -3.04
CA ASP A 451 -1.67 12.18 -1.71
C ASP A 451 -1.94 13.29 -0.67
N TYR A 452 -2.72 14.33 -1.03
CA TYR A 452 -3.03 15.46 -0.15
C TYR A 452 -3.50 14.98 1.24
N CYS A 453 -4.46 14.06 1.26
CA CYS A 453 -5.04 13.56 2.50
C CYS A 453 -4.12 12.60 3.27
N THR A 454 -3.10 12.02 2.62
CA THR A 454 -2.32 10.90 3.16
C THR A 454 -0.93 11.30 3.66
N GLN A 455 -0.28 12.27 3.03
CA GLN A 455 1.08 12.71 3.40
C GLN A 455 1.26 13.20 4.84
N PRO A 456 0.29 13.91 5.46
CA PRO A 456 0.45 14.39 6.83
C PRO A 456 0.80 13.27 7.82
N ALA A 457 0.22 12.07 7.66
CA ALA A 457 0.49 10.93 8.52
C ALA A 457 1.95 10.40 8.42
N ASN A 458 2.56 10.45 7.23
CA ASN A 458 3.96 10.06 7.05
C ASN A 458 4.92 11.10 7.64
N LEU A 459 4.61 12.38 7.42
CA LEU A 459 5.39 13.49 7.99
C LEU A 459 5.40 13.46 9.51
N ALA A 460 4.28 13.10 10.13
CA ALA A 460 4.14 12.94 11.58
C ALA A 460 4.53 11.55 12.12
N GLY A 461 4.78 10.56 11.25
CA GLY A 461 5.18 9.20 11.65
C GLY A 461 4.10 8.35 12.36
N ILE A 462 2.84 8.78 12.32
CA ILE A 462 1.70 8.16 13.02
C ILE A 462 1.03 7.06 12.19
N PRO A 463 0.32 6.08 12.79
CA PRO A 463 -0.37 5.04 12.03
C PRO A 463 -1.63 5.58 11.35
N ALA A 464 -1.94 5.05 10.17
CA ALA A 464 -3.12 5.42 9.40
C ALA A 464 -3.68 4.22 8.61
N ILE A 465 -4.99 4.14 8.45
CA ILE A 465 -5.66 3.06 7.70
C ILE A 465 -6.74 3.62 6.79
N SER A 466 -6.74 3.21 5.52
CA SER A 466 -7.83 3.44 4.57
C SER A 466 -8.80 2.27 4.62
N ILE A 467 -10.10 2.57 4.64
CA ILE A 467 -11.21 1.60 4.74
C ILE A 467 -12.22 1.92 3.63
N PRO A 468 -12.62 0.93 2.81
CA PRO A 468 -13.63 1.13 1.78
C PRO A 468 -15.01 1.27 2.42
N ILE A 469 -15.80 2.24 1.97
CA ILE A 469 -17.09 2.60 2.57
C ILE A 469 -18.25 2.26 1.63
N CYS A 470 -18.20 2.76 0.39
CA CYS A 470 -19.24 2.57 -0.60
C CYS A 470 -18.69 2.74 -2.03
N HIS A 471 -19.54 2.62 -3.03
CA HIS A 471 -19.20 2.95 -4.41
C HIS A 471 -19.75 4.34 -4.78
N SER A 472 -19.05 5.05 -5.65
CA SER A 472 -19.53 6.26 -6.29
C SER A 472 -20.64 5.94 -7.31
N SER A 473 -21.29 6.98 -7.82
CA SER A 473 -22.25 6.92 -8.92
C SER A 473 -21.67 6.27 -10.19
N ARG A 474 -20.33 6.26 -10.33
CA ARG A 474 -19.60 5.60 -11.43
C ARG A 474 -19.28 4.13 -11.13
N GLY A 475 -19.69 3.61 -9.98
CA GLY A 475 -19.38 2.25 -9.53
C GLY A 475 -17.93 2.08 -9.05
N MET A 476 -17.23 3.17 -8.73
CA MET A 476 -15.85 3.15 -8.27
C MET A 476 -15.78 3.19 -6.74
N PRO A 477 -14.80 2.53 -6.10
CA PRO A 477 -14.69 2.57 -4.64
C PRO A 477 -14.46 3.98 -4.08
N LEU A 478 -15.12 4.27 -2.96
CA LEU A 478 -14.90 5.43 -2.10
C LEU A 478 -14.47 4.96 -0.72
N SER A 479 -13.39 5.54 -0.21
CA SER A 479 -12.77 5.13 1.06
C SER A 479 -12.50 6.32 1.97
N LEU A 480 -12.50 6.06 3.27
CA LEU A 480 -12.10 7.02 4.29
C LEU A 480 -10.88 6.51 5.05
N GLN A 481 -10.19 7.44 5.68
CA GLN A 481 -8.97 7.21 6.43
C GLN A 481 -9.19 7.52 7.90
N LEU A 482 -8.64 6.66 8.75
CA LEU A 482 -8.47 6.92 10.17
C LEU A 482 -6.99 7.14 10.49
N MET A 483 -6.70 8.03 11.43
CA MET A 483 -5.38 8.22 12.02
C MET A 483 -5.50 8.26 13.54
N THR A 484 -4.53 7.67 14.23
CA THR A 484 -4.47 7.67 15.71
C THR A 484 -3.07 8.12 16.16
N PRO A 485 -2.87 8.41 17.46
CA PRO A 485 -1.55 8.74 17.98
C PRO A 485 -0.47 7.69 17.68
N PHE A 486 0.78 8.10 17.78
CA PHE A 486 1.94 7.21 17.64
C PHE A 486 1.82 5.99 18.58
N LEU A 487 2.02 4.77 18.06
CA LEU A 487 1.86 3.49 18.77
C LEU A 487 0.43 3.13 19.24
N HIS A 488 -0.60 3.80 18.73
CA HIS A 488 -2.01 3.47 18.99
C HIS A 488 -2.63 2.58 17.89
N ASP A 489 -1.81 1.82 17.17
CA ASP A 489 -2.22 0.94 16.07
C ASP A 489 -3.36 -0.02 16.47
N LYS A 490 -3.38 -0.54 17.70
CA LYS A 490 -4.50 -1.37 18.21
C LYS A 490 -5.83 -0.62 18.27
N GLN A 491 -5.82 0.62 18.75
CA GLN A 491 -7.01 1.46 18.81
C GLN A 491 -7.51 1.79 17.39
N LEU A 492 -6.58 2.09 16.48
CA LEU A 492 -6.88 2.29 15.06
C LEU A 492 -7.62 1.09 14.47
N PHE A 493 -7.13 -0.13 14.71
CA PHE A 493 -7.78 -1.35 14.23
C PHE A 493 -9.15 -1.62 14.86
N ASN A 494 -9.33 -1.35 16.15
CA ASN A 494 -10.64 -1.48 16.80
C ASN A 494 -11.67 -0.55 16.12
N ILE A 495 -11.34 0.72 15.93
CA ILE A 495 -12.26 1.68 15.31
C ILE A 495 -12.49 1.32 13.84
N ALA A 496 -11.44 0.95 13.12
CA ALA A 496 -11.54 0.51 11.74
C ALA A 496 -12.43 -0.73 11.57
N LYS A 497 -12.31 -1.70 12.48
CA LYS A 497 -13.15 -2.89 12.50
C LYS A 497 -14.62 -2.55 12.76
N TRP A 498 -14.85 -1.62 13.68
CA TRP A 498 -16.21 -1.14 13.96
C TRP A 498 -16.84 -0.52 12.70
N ILE A 499 -16.11 0.37 12.02
CA ILE A 499 -16.58 0.99 10.76
C ILE A 499 -16.81 -0.09 9.69
N GLU A 500 -15.87 -1.02 9.49
CA GLU A 500 -16.02 -2.14 8.53
C GLU A 500 -17.33 -2.92 8.77
N ASN A 501 -17.66 -3.21 10.03
CA ASN A 501 -18.88 -3.92 10.40
C ASN A 501 -20.15 -3.08 10.17
N ALA A 502 -20.08 -1.76 10.39
CA ALA A 502 -21.20 -0.85 10.22
C ALA A 502 -21.53 -0.60 8.73
N VAL A 503 -20.51 -0.41 7.89
CA VAL A 503 -20.70 -0.06 6.46
C VAL A 503 -20.86 -1.30 5.57
N GLN A 504 -20.31 -2.44 5.98
CA GLN A 504 -20.38 -3.72 5.26
C GLN A 504 -20.06 -3.61 3.76
N TYR A 505 -18.94 -2.95 3.43
CA TYR A 505 -18.53 -2.73 2.05
C TYR A 505 -18.62 -4.02 1.20
N PRO A 506 -19.25 -3.97 0.01
CA PRO A 506 -19.44 -5.13 -0.85
C PRO A 506 -18.13 -5.82 -1.24
N LYS A 507 -18.15 -7.15 -1.28
CA LYS A 507 -16.96 -7.94 -1.65
C LYS A 507 -16.99 -8.29 -3.13
N LEU A 508 -15.84 -8.16 -3.80
CA LEU A 508 -15.66 -8.67 -5.15
C LEU A 508 -15.37 -10.18 -5.11
N VAL A 509 -16.19 -10.98 -5.79
CA VAL A 509 -16.13 -12.45 -5.77
C VAL A 509 -16.08 -12.98 -7.19
N LEU A 510 -15.13 -13.86 -7.49
CA LEU A 510 -14.98 -14.42 -8.84
C LEU A 510 -16.14 -15.37 -9.20
N ASN A 511 -16.70 -15.18 -10.40
CA ASN A 511 -17.82 -15.97 -10.94
C ASN A 511 -17.41 -17.39 -11.35
N ASN A 512 -16.26 -17.53 -12.03
CA ASN A 512 -15.89 -18.74 -12.77
C ASN A 512 -15.40 -19.90 -11.89
N THR A 513 -16.08 -21.05 -11.95
CA THR A 513 -15.83 -22.30 -11.19
C THR A 513 -14.67 -23.16 -11.66
N LYS A 514 -14.08 -22.89 -12.83
CA LYS A 514 -13.10 -23.77 -13.48
C LYS A 514 -11.64 -23.55 -13.11
N LEU A 515 -11.32 -22.69 -12.13
CA LEU A 515 -9.92 -22.44 -11.75
C LEU A 515 -9.29 -23.57 -10.92
N ILE A 516 -10.13 -24.44 -10.34
CA ILE A 516 -9.76 -25.48 -9.37
C ILE A 516 -10.03 -26.90 -9.94
N GLU A 517 -10.48 -27.01 -11.19
CA GLU A 517 -10.70 -28.31 -11.88
C GLU A 517 -9.44 -28.81 -12.59
#